data_AF-A0A7J6U3E3-F1
#
_entry.id   AF-A0A7J6U3E3-F1
#
_cell.length_a   1.000
_cell.length_b   1.000
_cell.length_c   1.000
_cell.angle_alpha   90.00
_cell.angle_beta   90.00
_cell.angle_gamma   90.00
#
_symmetry.space_group_name_H-M   'P 1'
#
loop_
_entity.id
_entity.type
_entity.pdbx_description
1 polymer ?
#
loop_
_entity_poly.entity_id
_entity_poly.type
_entity_poly.pdbx_seq_one_letter_code
_entity_poly.pdbx_strand_id
1 'polypeptide(L)'
;IRTVPNMTVAHVEDCVKRHLVKVFGGLGSRNRLKVNCLLAARPWVGDIADFNFEAAAAATMKVHEGQEPDYTREGGSIPITLTFDEVDGGGGLLRSEGSC
;
A
#
# COMPACT_ATOMS: atom_id res chain seq x y z
N ILE A 1 3.89 2.80 -9.57
CA ILE A 1 3.61 1.35 -9.60
C ILE A 1 3.07 0.98 -8.24
N ARG A 2 1.87 0.38 -8.15
CA ARG A 2 1.34 -0.13 -6.88
C ARG A 2 2.05 -1.44 -6.56
N THR A 3 2.64 -1.54 -5.39
CA THR A 3 3.34 -2.73 -4.91
C THR A 3 2.41 -3.55 -4.01
N VAL A 4 2.62 -4.86 -3.99
CA VAL A 4 1.91 -5.81 -3.12
C VAL A 4 2.92 -6.56 -2.24
N PRO A 5 2.49 -7.29 -1.19
CA PRO A 5 3.40 -8.01 -0.31
C PRO A 5 4.43 -8.85 -1.06
N ASN A 6 5.63 -8.96 -0.50
CA ASN A 6 6.81 -9.61 -1.09
C ASN A 6 7.46 -8.88 -2.29
N MET A 7 6.97 -7.69 -2.67
CA MET A 7 7.67 -6.80 -3.59
C MET A 7 8.49 -5.76 -2.81
N THR A 8 9.81 -5.84 -2.87
CA THR A 8 10.67 -4.80 -2.29
C THR A 8 10.76 -3.59 -3.24
N VAL A 9 10.73 -2.39 -2.66
CA VAL A 9 10.87 -1.13 -3.41
C VAL A 9 12.14 -1.15 -4.27
N ALA A 10 13.26 -1.59 -3.69
CA ALA A 10 14.55 -1.66 -4.38
C ALA A 10 14.53 -2.56 -5.61
N HIS A 11 13.91 -3.75 -5.52
CA HIS A 11 13.81 -4.66 -6.65
C HIS A 11 12.92 -4.10 -7.76
N VAL A 12 11.79 -3.49 -7.40
CA VAL A 12 10.89 -2.86 -8.38
C VAL A 12 11.58 -1.69 -9.08
N GLU A 13 12.30 -0.85 -8.34
CA GLU A 13 13.04 0.27 -8.90
C GLU A 13 14.14 -0.19 -9.87
N ASP A 14 14.90 -1.22 -9.50
CA ASP A 14 15.92 -1.81 -10.37
C ASP A 14 15.32 -2.39 -11.67
N CYS A 15 14.26 -3.18 -11.54
CA CYS A 15 13.55 -3.75 -12.69
C CYS A 15 13.06 -2.67 -13.66
N VAL A 16 12.47 -1.58 -13.14
CA VAL A 16 11.99 -0.45 -13.94
C VAL A 16 13.15 0.28 -14.63
N LYS A 17 14.22 0.60 -13.89
CA LYS A 17 15.41 1.27 -14.45
C LYS A 17 16.04 0.45 -15.55
N ARG A 18 16.28 -0.84 -15.29
CA ARG A 18 16.86 -1.77 -16.28
C ARG A 18 16.01 -1.85 -17.54
N HIS A 19 14.69 -1.97 -17.39
CA HIS A 19 13.78 -2.04 -18.52
C HIS A 19 13.84 -0.76 -19.37
N LEU A 20 13.73 0.41 -18.73
CA LEU A 20 13.75 1.70 -19.44
C LEU A 20 15.08 1.96 -20.13
N VAL A 21 16.21 1.64 -19.49
CA VAL A 21 17.55 1.76 -20.10
C VAL A 21 17.68 0.84 -21.31
N LYS A 22 17.22 -0.41 -21.20
CA LYS A 22 17.24 -1.37 -22.32
C LYS A 22 16.42 -0.86 -23.51
N VAL A 23 15.19 -0.40 -23.26
CA VAL A 23 14.31 0.11 -24.32
C VAL A 23 14.90 1.36 -24.96
N PHE A 24 15.38 2.32 -24.15
CA PHE A 24 15.98 3.56 -24.66
C PHE A 24 17.24 3.32 -25.49
N GLY A 25 18.09 2.38 -25.07
CA GLY A 25 19.27 1.97 -25.83
C GLY A 25 18.94 1.43 -27.22
N GLY A 26 17.77 0.79 -27.39
CA GLY A 26 17.30 0.28 -28.68
C GLY A 26 16.78 1.36 -29.64
N LEU A 27 16.55 2.59 -29.19
CA LEU A 27 15.96 3.66 -30.01
C LEU A 27 16.98 4.45 -30.85
N GLY A 28 18.28 4.33 -30.56
CA GLY A 28 19.32 5.12 -31.26
C GLY A 28 19.16 6.65 -31.08
N SER A 29 18.48 7.08 -30.01
CA SER A 29 18.21 8.50 -29.76
C SER A 29 19.47 9.26 -29.33
N ARG A 30 19.60 10.53 -29.74
CA ARG A 30 20.64 11.45 -29.27
C ARG A 30 20.31 12.12 -27.92
N ASN A 31 19.11 11.90 -27.39
CA ASN A 31 18.69 12.44 -26.11
C ASN A 31 19.36 11.70 -24.93
N ARG A 32 19.27 12.29 -23.73
CA ARG A 32 19.74 11.65 -22.48
C ARG A 32 18.54 11.19 -21.65
N LEU A 33 18.58 9.95 -21.16
CA LEU A 33 17.58 9.41 -20.24
C LEU A 33 18.08 9.52 -18.79
N LYS A 34 17.22 10.01 -17.89
CA LYS A 34 17.40 9.95 -16.43
C LYS A 34 16.12 9.40 -15.81
N VAL A 35 16.24 8.37 -14.97
CA VAL A 35 15.11 7.72 -14.30
C VAL A 35 15.28 7.85 -12.79
N ASN A 36 14.33 8.51 -12.13
CA ASN A 36 14.31 8.69 -10.67
C ASN A 36 12.99 8.18 -10.10
N CYS A 37 13.03 7.48 -8.97
CA CYS A 37 11.84 7.19 -8.18
C CYS A 37 11.52 8.39 -7.27
N LEU A 38 10.34 9.01 -7.42
CA LEU A 38 9.97 10.20 -6.65
C LEU A 38 9.29 9.86 -5.32
N LEU A 39 8.52 8.78 -5.29
CA LEU A 39 7.82 8.30 -4.12
C LEU A 39 7.83 6.77 -4.13
N ALA A 40 8.21 6.20 -3.00
CA ALA A 40 8.13 4.77 -2.78
C ALA A 40 7.51 4.51 -1.40
N ALA A 41 6.43 3.74 -1.39
CA ALA A 41 5.79 3.24 -0.19
C ALA A 41 5.81 1.71 -0.23
N ARG A 42 6.12 1.09 0.91
CA ARG A 42 5.95 -0.35 1.05
C ARG A 42 4.45 -0.67 1.18
N PRO A 43 4.00 -1.85 0.73
CA PRO A 43 2.63 -2.30 0.99
C PRO A 43 2.44 -2.55 2.49
N TRP A 44 1.23 -2.31 2.97
CA TRP A 44 0.82 -2.59 4.35
C TRP A 44 -0.33 -3.60 4.37
N VAL A 45 -0.34 -4.46 5.39
CA VAL A 45 -1.40 -5.45 5.66
C VAL A 45 -1.55 -5.53 7.17
N GLY A 46 -2.72 -5.16 7.69
CA GLY A 46 -3.06 -5.32 9.10
C GLY A 46 -3.52 -6.74 9.45
N ASP A 47 -3.51 -7.05 10.74
CA ASP A 47 -4.04 -8.31 11.29
C ASP A 47 -5.52 -8.14 11.66
N ILE A 48 -6.40 -8.91 11.01
CA ILE A 48 -7.85 -8.87 11.27
C ILE A 48 -8.25 -9.43 12.63
N ALA A 49 -7.35 -10.18 13.29
CA ALA A 49 -7.57 -10.73 14.62
C ALA A 49 -7.18 -9.72 15.74
N ASP A 50 -6.69 -8.54 15.39
CA ASP A 50 -6.35 -7.50 16.37
C ASP A 50 -7.60 -6.90 17.03
N PHE A 51 -7.47 -6.52 18.30
CA PHE A 51 -8.58 -5.97 19.08
C PHE A 51 -9.22 -4.72 18.43
N ASN A 52 -8.43 -3.94 17.67
CA ASN A 52 -8.97 -2.77 16.97
C ASN A 52 -9.95 -3.17 15.87
N PHE A 53 -9.68 -4.27 15.15
CA PHE A 53 -10.59 -4.79 14.13
C PHE A 53 -11.88 -5.32 14.77
N GLU A 54 -11.78 -6.05 15.90
CA GLU A 54 -12.97 -6.51 16.65
C GLU A 54 -13.83 -5.33 17.13
N ALA A 55 -13.21 -4.31 17.73
CA ALA A 55 -13.90 -3.12 18.21
C ALA A 55 -14.56 -2.33 17.06
N ALA A 56 -13.87 -2.21 15.92
CA ALA A 56 -14.40 -1.56 14.74
C ALA A 56 -15.58 -2.32 14.14
N ALA A 57 -15.52 -3.65 14.08
CA ALA A 57 -16.61 -4.47 13.58
C ALA A 57 -17.86 -4.36 14.45
N ALA A 58 -17.70 -4.42 15.78
CA ALA A 58 -18.80 -4.21 16.72
C ALA A 58 -19.46 -2.83 16.56
N ALA A 59 -18.65 -1.78 16.37
CA ALA A 59 -19.16 -0.43 16.14
C ALA A 59 -19.87 -0.30 14.77
N THR A 60 -19.37 -0.93 13.71
CA THR A 60 -20.02 -0.93 12.39
C THR A 60 -21.37 -1.65 12.45
N MET A 61 -21.43 -2.85 13.05
CA MET A 61 -22.71 -3.56 13.23
C MET A 61 -23.72 -2.72 14.04
N LYS A 62 -23.26 -2.01 15.07
CA LYS A 62 -24.14 -1.15 15.87
C LYS A 62 -24.74 0.02 15.07
N VAL A 63 -23.97 0.61 14.16
CA VAL A 63 -24.41 1.77 13.36
C VAL A 63 -25.25 1.33 12.15
N HIS A 64 -24.94 0.18 11.55
CA HIS A 64 -25.55 -0.31 10.32
C HIS A 64 -26.55 -1.45 10.56
N GLU A 65 -27.38 -1.34 11.61
CA GLU A 65 -28.52 -2.23 11.89
C GLU A 65 -28.17 -3.74 11.95
N GLY A 66 -26.99 -4.06 12.46
CA GLY A 66 -26.53 -5.45 12.63
C GLY A 66 -25.87 -6.06 11.39
N GLN A 67 -25.64 -5.29 10.32
CA GLN A 67 -24.93 -5.76 9.15
C GLN A 67 -23.45 -6.03 9.47
N GLU A 68 -22.99 -7.25 9.22
CA GLU A 68 -21.57 -7.62 9.35
C GLU A 68 -20.72 -6.86 8.31
N PRO A 69 -19.58 -6.28 8.70
CA PRO A 69 -18.69 -5.57 7.78
C PRO A 69 -17.83 -6.52 6.95
N ASP A 70 -17.58 -6.14 5.70
CA ASP A 70 -16.57 -6.77 4.87
C ASP A 70 -15.16 -6.28 5.24
N TYR A 71 -14.23 -7.20 5.42
CA TYR A 71 -12.81 -6.88 5.64
C TYR A 71 -12.09 -6.76 4.29
N THR A 72 -11.87 -5.53 3.84
CA THR A 72 -11.29 -5.25 2.52
C THR A 72 -9.81 -4.85 2.60
N ARG A 73 -9.11 -5.04 1.48
CA ARG A 73 -7.80 -4.43 1.23
C ARG A 73 -7.98 -3.32 0.19
N GLU A 74 -7.22 -2.25 0.34
CA GLU A 74 -7.31 -1.11 -0.56
C GLU A 74 -6.10 -1.00 -1.51
N GLY A 75 -6.36 -0.56 -2.74
CA GLY A 75 -5.32 -0.32 -3.76
C GLY A 75 -4.59 1.02 -3.59
N GLY A 76 -5.04 1.85 -2.65
CA GLY A 76 -4.42 3.11 -2.27
C GLY A 76 -3.09 2.93 -1.55
N SER A 77 -2.46 4.05 -1.17
CA SER A 77 -1.28 3.99 -0.30
C SER A 77 -1.36 5.12 0.71
N ILE A 78 -1.24 4.76 1.98
CA ILE A 78 -1.15 5.68 3.12
C ILE A 78 0.21 5.38 3.77
N PRO A 79 1.31 6.03 3.34
CA PRO A 79 2.66 5.58 3.66
C PRO A 79 3.01 5.54 5.16
N ILE A 80 2.29 6.32 5.97
CA ILE A 80 2.54 6.40 7.42
C ILE A 80 2.08 5.16 8.19
N THR A 81 1.19 4.32 7.62
CA THR A 81 0.65 3.16 8.35
C THR A 81 1.73 2.17 8.78
N LEU A 82 2.73 1.95 7.93
CA LEU A 82 3.87 1.09 8.27
C LEU A 82 4.73 1.66 9.39
N THR A 83 4.93 2.97 9.41
CA THR A 83 5.72 3.60 10.47
C THR A 83 5.03 3.44 11.81
N PHE A 84 3.70 3.60 11.87
CA PHE A 84 2.95 3.35 13.10
C PHE A 84 3.01 1.89 13.52
N ASP A 85 2.81 0.96 12.58
CA ASP A 85 2.84 -0.47 12.85
C ASP A 85 4.21 -0.94 13.39
N GLU A 86 5.31 -0.39 12.85
CA GLU A 86 6.68 -0.68 13.27
C GLU A 86 7.04 -0.04 14.63
N VAL A 87 6.47 1.12 14.97
CA VAL A 87 6.78 1.86 16.21
C VAL A 87 5.90 1.41 17.39
N ASP A 88 4.61 1.18 17.15
CA ASP A 88 3.65 0.81 18.20
C ASP A 88 3.58 -0.72 18.43
N GLY A 89 4.24 -1.52 17.58
CA GLY A 89 4.38 -2.97 17.78
C GLY A 89 3.19 -3.80 17.29
N GLY A 90 2.42 -3.27 16.35
CA GLY A 90 1.20 -3.90 15.82
C GLY A 90 -0.08 -3.25 16.35
N GLY A 91 -1.14 -3.30 15.54
CA GLY A 91 -2.48 -2.79 15.89
C GLY A 91 -3.01 -1.67 14.98
N GLY A 92 -2.33 -1.40 13.86
CA GLY A 92 -2.83 -0.44 12.88
C GLY A 92 -4.18 -0.86 12.29
N LEU A 93 -5.20 0.00 12.42
CA LEU A 93 -6.49 -0.15 11.75
C LEU A 93 -6.74 1.04 10.83
N LEU A 94 -7.14 0.75 9.58
CA LEU A 94 -7.68 1.75 8.67
C LEU A 94 -9.20 1.60 8.59
N ARG A 95 -9.92 2.68 8.87
CA ARG A 95 -11.38 2.78 8.65
C ARG A 95 -11.67 3.56 7.38
N SER A 96 -12.52 3.00 6.52
CA SER A 96 -13.09 3.71 5.38
C SER A 96 -14.34 4.46 5.83
N GLU A 97 -14.27 5.78 5.89
CA GLU A 97 -15.47 6.64 5.99
C GLU A 97 -15.92 6.97 4.55
N GLY A 98 -16.70 6.07 3.95
CA GLY A 98 -17.33 6.34 2.67
C GLY A 98 -18.53 7.27 2.89
N SER A 99 -18.49 8.48 2.34
CA SER A 99 -19.71 9.29 2.18
C SER A 99 -20.61 8.62 1.15
N CYS A 100 -21.78 8.14 1.57
CA CYS A 100 -22.90 7.87 0.68
C CYS A 100 -23.29 9.14 -0.10
#